data_AF-A0A1A2PS72-F1
#
_entry.id   AF-A0A1A2PS72-F1
#
_cell.length_a   1.000
_cell.length_b   1.000
_cell.length_c   1.000
_cell.angle_alpha   90.00
_cell.angle_beta   90.00
_cell.angle_gamma   90.00
#
_symmetry.space_group_name_H-M   'P 1'
#
loop_
_entity.id
_entity.type
_entity.pdbx_description
1 polymer ?
#
loop_
_entity_poly.entity_id
_entity_poly.type
_entity_poly.pdbx_seq_one_letter_code
_entity_poly.pdbx_strand_id
1 'polypeptide(L)'
;MCFSITADLVVGTALVPVAVASLREVKHWREVPFASLPAVFSVHQFLEAAVWPNRFVSAGVAEFAMHAYVFIALPVLPLLVPLAILMLEPRGARLRVAPFAVLGAVVSAYLAMVVLIKPVGVTRCPHALEYQTAARESYLWATLYIVAVIGPALLSGYRSIVAFGFANLVGLIAVGLLYFEAFASFWCIYAAVLSVLVLVHMRRRRRLPDEHRFRGGDLDRAASNV
;
A
#
# COMPACT_ATOMS: atom_id res chain seq x y z
N MET A 1 -18.72 -11.17 0.25
CA MET A 1 -19.47 -10.61 1.41
C MET A 1 -18.47 -10.00 2.40
N CYS A 2 -18.13 -8.73 2.23
CA CYS A 2 -17.45 -7.88 3.20
C CYS A 2 -18.12 -6.52 3.07
N PHE A 3 -19.33 -6.41 3.64
CA PHE A 3 -20.23 -5.26 3.45
C PHE A 3 -20.60 -4.67 4.81
N SER A 4 -19.60 -4.50 5.69
CA SER A 4 -19.82 -4.06 7.08
C SER A 4 -18.52 -3.74 7.80
N ILE A 5 -18.62 -2.81 8.76
CA ILE A 5 -17.69 -2.54 9.87
C ILE A 5 -17.00 -3.78 10.47
N THR A 6 -17.69 -4.92 10.55
CA THR A 6 -17.14 -6.18 11.09
C THR A 6 -16.01 -6.75 10.23
N ALA A 7 -16.08 -6.62 8.90
CA ALA A 7 -15.03 -7.10 8.00
C ALA A 7 -13.75 -6.28 8.20
N ASP A 8 -13.88 -4.96 8.18
CA ASP A 8 -12.78 -4.01 8.32
C ASP A 8 -12.10 -4.16 9.71
N LEU A 9 -12.90 -4.34 10.78
CA LEU A 9 -12.38 -4.65 12.11
C LEU A 9 -11.62 -5.99 12.16
N VAL A 10 -12.13 -7.04 11.52
CA VAL A 10 -11.48 -8.36 11.47
C VAL A 10 -10.17 -8.30 10.68
N VAL A 11 -10.16 -7.69 9.50
CA VAL A 11 -8.98 -7.56 8.64
C VAL A 11 -7.95 -6.63 9.28
N GLY A 12 -8.38 -5.47 9.77
CA GLY A 12 -7.54 -4.52 10.51
C GLY A 12 -6.83 -5.20 11.68
N THR A 13 -7.57 -5.97 12.50
CA THR A 13 -7.03 -6.74 13.63
C THR A 13 -6.10 -7.86 13.20
N ALA A 14 -6.45 -8.64 12.16
CA ALA A 14 -5.62 -9.71 11.62
C ALA A 14 -4.29 -9.20 11.02
N LEU A 15 -4.25 -7.96 10.55
CA LEU A 15 -3.04 -7.31 10.04
C LEU A 15 -2.09 -6.82 11.14
N VAL A 16 -2.57 -6.51 12.35
CA VAL A 16 -1.73 -6.07 13.49
C VAL A 16 -0.55 -7.03 13.77
N PRO A 17 -0.73 -8.36 13.96
CA PRO A 17 0.39 -9.26 14.19
C PRO A 17 1.33 -9.37 12.99
N VAL A 18 0.83 -9.21 11.76
CA VAL A 18 1.65 -9.21 10.52
C VAL A 18 2.51 -7.95 10.45
N ALA A 19 1.96 -6.79 10.84
CA ALA A 19 2.67 -5.53 10.97
C ALA A 19 3.76 -5.57 12.06
N VAL A 20 3.41 -6.00 13.27
CA VAL A 20 4.35 -6.14 14.39
C VAL A 20 5.47 -7.14 14.05
N ALA A 21 5.15 -8.25 13.37
CA ALA A 21 6.15 -9.19 12.89
C ALA A 21 7.07 -8.56 11.83
N SER A 22 6.50 -7.87 10.83
CA SER A 22 7.28 -7.26 9.74
C SER A 22 8.26 -6.19 10.25
N LEU A 23 7.81 -5.36 11.20
CA LEU A 23 8.63 -4.33 11.83
C LEU A 23 9.73 -4.92 12.74
N ARG A 24 9.50 -6.07 13.38
CA ARG A 24 10.53 -6.78 14.20
C ARG A 24 11.67 -7.38 13.38
N GLU A 25 11.49 -7.59 12.07
CA GLU A 25 12.54 -8.09 11.17
C GLU A 25 13.51 -6.98 10.69
N VAL A 26 13.14 -5.71 10.87
CA VAL A 26 13.96 -4.54 10.52
C VAL A 26 15.26 -4.54 11.31
N LYS A 27 16.37 -4.27 10.62
CA LYS A 27 17.66 -3.89 11.24
C LYS A 27 18.20 -2.57 10.71
N HIS A 28 17.66 -2.06 9.61
CA HIS A 28 18.13 -0.82 9.00
C HIS A 28 16.97 0.11 8.65
N TRP A 29 17.12 1.41 8.92
CA TRP A 29 16.05 2.42 8.72
C TRP A 29 15.45 2.42 7.31
N ARG A 30 16.26 2.09 6.29
CA ARG A 30 15.83 1.91 4.88
C ARG A 30 14.72 0.88 4.67
N GLU A 31 14.50 -0.03 5.63
CA GLU A 31 13.51 -1.11 5.53
C GLU A 31 12.16 -0.72 6.15
N VAL A 32 12.15 0.27 7.05
CA VAL A 32 10.96 0.71 7.78
C VAL A 32 9.79 1.06 6.84
N PRO A 33 9.96 1.80 5.73
CA PRO A 33 8.85 2.17 4.85
C PRO A 33 8.20 0.98 4.12
N PHE A 34 8.90 -0.14 3.95
CA PHE A 34 8.33 -1.35 3.37
C PHE A 34 7.71 -2.24 4.46
N ALA A 35 8.42 -2.38 5.60
CA ALA A 35 7.96 -3.15 6.75
C ALA A 35 6.71 -2.55 7.44
N SER A 36 6.44 -1.26 7.24
CA SER A 36 5.27 -0.56 7.76
C SER A 36 4.01 -0.71 6.89
N LEU A 37 4.10 -1.21 5.64
CA LEU A 37 2.93 -1.35 4.75
C LEU A 37 1.76 -2.11 5.40
N PRO A 38 1.95 -3.24 6.13
CA PRO A 38 0.86 -3.92 6.84
C PRO A 38 0.26 -3.09 7.99
N ALA A 39 1.05 -2.21 8.61
CA ALA A 39 0.55 -1.28 9.63
C ALA A 39 -0.33 -0.20 9.00
N VAL A 40 0.09 0.34 7.84
CA VAL A 40 -0.70 1.32 7.08
C VAL A 40 -2.02 0.69 6.62
N PHE A 41 -2.00 -0.54 6.08
CA PHE A 41 -3.23 -1.26 5.71
C PHE A 41 -4.13 -1.57 6.93
N SER A 42 -3.55 -1.96 8.08
CA SER A 42 -4.29 -2.18 9.34
C SER A 42 -5.00 -0.89 9.80
N VAL A 43 -4.29 0.24 9.82
CA VAL A 43 -4.87 1.57 10.14
C VAL A 43 -5.95 1.98 9.13
N HIS A 44 -5.73 1.76 7.83
CA HIS A 44 -6.70 2.06 6.77
C HIS A 44 -8.06 1.38 7.03
N GLN A 45 -8.04 0.10 7.40
CA GLN A 45 -9.25 -0.66 7.71
C GLN A 45 -9.92 -0.18 9.02
N PHE A 46 -9.16 0.18 10.05
CA PHE A 46 -9.73 0.77 11.27
C PHE A 46 -10.35 2.17 11.05
N LEU A 47 -9.86 2.94 10.07
CA LEU A 47 -10.48 4.20 9.66
C LEU A 47 -11.77 3.95 8.88
N GLU A 48 -11.78 2.99 7.95
CA GLU A 48 -12.98 2.58 7.21
C GLU A 48 -14.11 2.13 8.15
N ALA A 49 -13.76 1.29 9.13
CA ALA A 49 -14.63 0.86 10.23
C ALA A 49 -15.32 2.02 10.98
N ALA A 50 -14.65 3.18 11.11
CA ALA A 50 -15.18 4.36 11.79
C ALA A 50 -16.09 5.24 10.90
N VAL A 51 -16.02 5.13 9.56
CA VAL A 51 -16.86 5.88 8.61
C VAL A 51 -18.23 5.22 8.40
N TRP A 52 -18.31 3.89 8.59
CA TRP A 52 -19.57 3.14 8.56
C TRP A 52 -20.60 3.68 9.57
N PRO A 53 -21.90 3.74 9.21
CA PRO A 53 -22.96 4.12 10.14
C PRO A 53 -22.96 3.24 11.40
N ASN A 54 -22.67 3.84 12.55
CA ASN A 54 -22.60 3.17 13.84
C ASN A 54 -22.99 4.14 14.97
N ARG A 55 -23.21 3.60 16.18
CA ARG A 55 -23.68 4.37 17.36
C ARG A 55 -22.58 4.76 18.36
N PHE A 56 -21.31 4.50 18.04
CA PHE A 56 -20.18 4.63 18.95
C PHE A 56 -19.22 5.76 18.55
N VAL A 57 -19.12 6.03 17.25
CA VAL A 57 -18.28 7.08 16.66
C VAL A 57 -19.13 8.34 16.46
N SER A 58 -18.66 9.49 16.94
CA SER A 58 -19.33 10.78 16.71
C SER A 58 -19.10 11.28 15.28
N ALA A 59 -19.99 12.16 14.79
CA ALA A 59 -19.93 12.67 13.41
C ALA A 59 -18.54 13.24 13.04
N GLY A 60 -17.94 14.06 13.91
CA GLY A 60 -16.61 14.64 13.68
C GLY A 60 -15.47 13.61 13.70
N VAL A 61 -15.59 12.49 14.42
CA VAL A 61 -14.60 11.40 14.38
C VAL A 61 -14.77 10.57 13.11
N ALA A 62 -15.99 10.34 12.64
CA ALA A 62 -16.25 9.69 11.35
C ALA A 62 -15.79 10.57 10.17
N GLU A 63 -15.96 11.89 10.25
CA GLU A 63 -15.47 12.86 9.27
C GLU A 63 -13.93 12.92 9.27
N PHE A 64 -13.28 12.95 10.45
CA PHE A 64 -11.83 12.84 10.54
C PHE A 64 -11.33 11.50 9.96
N ALA A 65 -12.01 10.39 10.27
CA ALA A 65 -11.65 9.08 9.73
C ALA A 65 -11.79 9.00 8.21
N MET A 66 -12.82 9.62 7.63
CA MET A 66 -13.00 9.75 6.18
C MET A 66 -11.83 10.51 5.55
N HIS A 67 -11.48 11.68 6.08
CA HIS A 67 -10.36 12.46 5.55
C HIS A 67 -9.02 11.72 5.71
N ALA A 68 -8.77 11.09 6.85
CA ALA A 68 -7.56 10.31 7.11
C ALA A 68 -7.45 9.07 6.19
N TYR A 69 -8.57 8.36 5.96
CA TYR A 69 -8.66 7.23 5.03
C TYR A 69 -8.26 7.67 3.61
N VAL A 70 -8.93 8.71 3.08
CA VAL A 70 -8.67 9.23 1.74
C VAL A 70 -7.25 9.83 1.62
N PHE A 71 -6.73 10.46 2.68
CA PHE A 71 -5.36 10.97 2.73
C PHE A 71 -4.32 9.85 2.70
N ILE A 72 -4.57 8.69 3.32
CA ILE A 72 -3.69 7.53 3.20
C ILE A 72 -3.78 6.93 1.80
N ALA A 73 -5.00 6.71 1.29
CA ALA A 73 -5.25 6.10 -0.01
C ALA A 73 -4.62 6.88 -1.17
N LEU A 74 -4.84 8.20 -1.23
CA LEU A 74 -4.48 9.01 -2.40
C LEU A 74 -3.09 9.68 -2.25
N PRO A 75 -2.79 10.52 -1.24
CA PRO A 75 -1.45 11.02 -0.96
C PRO A 75 -0.39 9.99 -0.53
N VAL A 76 -0.65 9.17 0.51
CA VAL A 76 0.45 8.45 1.19
C VAL A 76 0.95 7.26 0.37
N LEU A 77 0.07 6.41 -0.16
CA LEU A 77 0.47 5.21 -0.90
C LEU A 77 1.42 5.46 -2.11
N PRO A 78 1.16 6.42 -3.03
CA PRO A 78 2.03 6.66 -4.18
C PRO A 78 3.34 7.36 -3.84
N LEU A 79 3.47 7.94 -2.64
CA LEU A 79 4.78 8.33 -2.11
C LEU A 79 5.48 7.13 -1.45
N LEU A 80 4.78 6.43 -0.56
CA LEU A 80 5.32 5.39 0.31
C LEU A 80 5.81 4.16 -0.46
N VAL A 81 5.03 3.62 -1.38
CA VAL A 81 5.37 2.37 -2.08
C VAL A 81 6.61 2.49 -2.98
N PRO A 82 6.72 3.45 -3.93
CA PRO A 82 7.94 3.59 -4.73
C PRO A 82 9.15 3.98 -3.88
N LEU A 83 8.97 4.83 -2.85
CA LEU A 83 10.05 5.21 -1.94
C LEU A 83 10.57 4.01 -1.15
N ALA A 84 9.68 3.16 -0.62
CA ALA A 84 10.04 1.93 0.09
C ALA A 84 10.87 0.99 -0.81
N ILE A 85 10.46 0.79 -2.06
CA ILE A 85 11.18 -0.06 -3.01
C ILE A 85 12.55 0.55 -3.39
N LEU A 86 12.60 1.84 -3.71
CA LEU A 86 13.84 2.59 -3.95
C LEU A 86 14.81 2.51 -2.76
N MET A 87 14.28 2.52 -1.54
CA MET A 87 15.07 2.40 -0.31
C MET A 87 15.55 0.97 -0.07
N LEU A 88 14.84 -0.07 -0.50
CA LEU A 88 15.30 -1.46 -0.47
C LEU A 88 16.35 -1.80 -1.54
N GLU A 89 16.27 -1.23 -2.76
CA GLU A 89 17.16 -1.58 -3.88
C GLU A 89 18.67 -1.32 -3.60
N PRO A 90 19.56 -2.17 -4.14
CA PRO A 90 21.01 -1.93 -4.23
C PRO A 90 21.38 -0.58 -4.87
N ARG A 91 22.52 0.01 -4.48
CA ARG A 91 22.93 1.34 -4.96
C ARG A 91 22.93 1.46 -6.49
N GLY A 92 23.49 0.47 -7.20
CA GLY A 92 23.51 0.46 -8.68
C GLY A 92 22.15 0.19 -9.33
N ALA A 93 21.23 -0.47 -8.62
CA ALA A 93 19.91 -0.83 -9.14
C ALA A 93 18.87 0.30 -8.98
N ARG A 94 19.07 1.22 -8.02
CA ARG A 94 18.15 2.33 -7.70
C ARG A 94 17.73 3.18 -8.90
N LEU A 95 18.63 3.40 -9.87
CA LEU A 95 18.33 4.23 -11.05
C LEU A 95 17.17 3.67 -11.89
N ARG A 96 16.89 2.36 -11.81
CA ARG A 96 15.75 1.71 -12.46
C ARG A 96 14.40 2.07 -11.83
N VAL A 97 14.37 2.35 -10.53
CA VAL A 97 13.14 2.61 -9.75
C VAL A 97 12.98 4.06 -9.30
N ALA A 98 14.05 4.85 -9.31
CA ALA A 98 14.04 6.26 -8.92
C ALA A 98 13.04 7.14 -9.72
N PRO A 99 12.84 6.96 -11.05
CA PRO A 99 11.83 7.73 -11.80
C PRO A 99 10.41 7.56 -11.25
N PHE A 100 10.08 6.36 -10.75
CA PHE A 100 8.77 6.07 -10.16
C PHE A 100 8.58 6.71 -8.78
N ALA A 101 9.67 6.90 -8.01
CA ALA A 101 9.63 7.66 -6.76
C ALA A 101 9.47 9.17 -6.99
N VAL A 102 10.07 9.72 -8.05
CA VAL A 102 9.83 11.10 -8.48
C VAL A 102 8.39 11.28 -8.97
N LEU A 103 7.91 10.39 -9.83
CA LEU A 103 6.52 10.40 -10.30
C LEU A 103 5.53 10.27 -9.13
N GLY A 104 5.79 9.31 -8.23
CA GLY A 104 4.99 9.07 -7.03
C GLY A 104 4.92 10.26 -6.09
N ALA A 105 6.03 11.00 -5.92
CA ALA A 105 6.05 12.24 -5.16
C ALA A 105 5.25 13.37 -5.83
N VAL A 106 5.28 13.49 -7.17
CA VAL A 106 4.47 14.47 -7.92
C VAL A 106 2.98 14.14 -7.83
N VAL A 107 2.61 12.87 -8.02
CA VAL A 107 1.23 12.37 -7.86
C VAL A 107 0.74 12.58 -6.42
N SER A 108 1.55 12.22 -5.42
CA SER A 108 1.25 12.44 -4.00
C SER A 108 1.03 13.91 -3.67
N ALA A 109 1.88 14.82 -4.15
CA ALA A 109 1.74 16.25 -3.92
C ALA A 109 0.47 16.84 -4.56
N TYR A 110 0.12 16.42 -5.78
CA TYR A 110 -1.13 16.81 -6.41
C TYR A 110 -2.36 16.29 -5.64
N LEU A 111 -2.37 15.00 -5.28
CA LEU A 111 -3.47 14.39 -4.56
C LEU A 111 -3.60 14.93 -3.12
N ALA A 112 -2.50 15.30 -2.47
CA ALA A 112 -2.52 16.00 -1.18
C ALA A 112 -3.16 17.38 -1.29
N MET A 113 -2.79 18.15 -2.33
CA MET A 113 -3.43 19.43 -2.62
C MET A 113 -4.93 19.28 -2.89
N VAL A 114 -5.36 18.25 -3.63
CA VAL A 114 -6.79 17.96 -3.84
C VAL A 114 -7.48 17.62 -2.51
N VAL A 115 -6.98 16.65 -1.75
CA VAL A 115 -7.62 16.16 -0.51
C VAL A 115 -7.64 17.19 0.62
N LEU A 116 -6.69 18.15 0.65
CA LEU A 116 -6.62 19.20 1.67
C LEU A 116 -7.36 20.50 1.30
N ILE A 117 -7.66 20.74 0.02
CA ILE A 117 -8.27 22.02 -0.45
C ILE A 117 -9.66 21.81 -1.07
N LYS A 118 -10.00 20.61 -1.52
CA LYS A 118 -11.32 20.28 -2.09
C LYS A 118 -12.16 19.48 -1.11
N PRO A 119 -13.50 19.65 -1.13
CA PRO A 119 -14.38 18.81 -0.32
C PRO A 119 -14.21 17.34 -0.72
N VAL A 120 -14.10 16.48 0.30
CA VAL A 120 -14.14 15.02 0.18
C VAL A 120 -15.55 14.57 0.56
N GLY A 121 -16.23 13.87 -0.34
CA GLY A 121 -17.54 13.27 -0.08
C GLY A 121 -17.43 11.78 0.20
N VAL A 122 -18.42 11.21 0.90
CA VAL A 122 -18.61 9.76 0.97
C VAL A 122 -20.08 9.41 0.70
N THR A 123 -20.33 8.74 -0.41
CA THR A 123 -21.64 8.19 -0.74
C THR A 123 -21.76 6.79 -0.13
N ARG A 124 -22.86 6.54 0.59
CA ARG A 124 -23.11 5.27 1.29
C ARG A 124 -24.04 4.38 0.46
N CYS A 125 -23.49 3.31 -0.11
CA CYS A 125 -24.21 2.33 -0.91
C CYS A 125 -24.70 1.14 -0.02
N PRO A 126 -25.27 0.03 -0.55
CA PRO A 126 -25.85 -1.07 0.24
C PRO A 126 -24.93 -1.97 1.13
N HIS A 127 -23.76 -2.69 0.58
CA HIS A 127 -21.56 -2.67 0.76
C HIS A 127 -20.21 -2.12 0.02
N ALA A 128 -19.96 -0.81 0.20
CA ALA A 128 -18.91 0.04 -0.32
C ALA A 128 -19.20 1.45 0.23
N LEU A 129 -18.15 2.13 0.65
CA LEU A 129 -18.16 3.57 0.91
C LEU A 129 -17.51 4.22 -0.31
N GLU A 130 -18.28 4.95 -1.10
CA GLU A 130 -17.79 5.57 -2.33
C GLU A 130 -17.22 6.96 -2.01
N TYR A 131 -15.89 7.04 -1.89
CA TYR A 131 -15.18 8.27 -1.58
C TYR A 131 -15.01 9.14 -2.83
N GLN A 132 -15.73 10.26 -2.88
CA GLN A 132 -15.73 11.19 -4.01
C GLN A 132 -14.74 12.33 -3.74
N THR A 133 -13.85 12.60 -4.71
CA THR A 133 -12.88 13.70 -4.62
C THR A 133 -12.91 14.53 -5.90
N ALA A 134 -12.80 15.86 -5.79
CA ALA A 134 -12.84 16.78 -6.94
C ALA A 134 -11.49 16.86 -7.69
N ALA A 135 -10.88 15.70 -7.98
CA ALA A 135 -9.65 15.60 -8.77
C ALA A 135 -9.94 15.91 -10.25
N ARG A 136 -9.20 16.84 -10.82
CA ARG A 136 -9.31 17.22 -12.24
C ARG A 136 -8.43 16.33 -13.10
N GLU A 137 -8.88 15.96 -14.30
CA GLU A 137 -8.21 14.98 -15.18
C GLU A 137 -7.98 13.62 -14.47
N SER A 138 -9.01 13.13 -13.76
CA SER A 138 -8.94 11.96 -12.86
C SER A 138 -8.30 10.71 -13.50
N TYR A 139 -8.63 10.40 -14.76
CA TYR A 139 -8.04 9.28 -15.50
C TYR A 139 -6.51 9.40 -15.70
N LEU A 140 -6.00 10.61 -15.92
CA LEU A 140 -4.55 10.85 -16.05
C LEU A 140 -3.87 10.58 -14.71
N TRP A 141 -4.34 11.19 -13.62
CA TRP A 141 -3.75 11.01 -12.30
C TRP A 141 -3.88 9.58 -11.77
N ALA A 142 -4.99 8.89 -12.03
CA ALA A 142 -5.13 7.46 -11.74
C ALA A 142 -4.10 6.62 -12.52
N THR A 143 -3.89 6.89 -13.81
CA THR A 143 -2.87 6.19 -14.62
C THR A 143 -1.46 6.44 -14.07
N LEU A 144 -1.11 7.69 -13.75
CA LEU A 144 0.20 8.03 -13.17
C LEU A 144 0.40 7.42 -11.78
N TYR A 145 -0.64 7.37 -10.94
CA TYR A 145 -0.65 6.66 -9.66
C TYR A 145 -0.34 5.17 -9.84
N ILE A 146 -1.06 4.49 -10.75
CA ILE A 146 -0.88 3.07 -11.06
C ILE A 146 0.56 2.78 -11.49
N VAL A 147 1.10 3.59 -12.40
CA VAL A 147 2.49 3.48 -12.87
C VAL A 147 3.47 3.70 -11.71
N ALA A 148 3.27 4.71 -10.87
CA ALA A 148 4.16 5.01 -9.74
C ALA A 148 4.16 3.91 -8.66
N VAL A 149 3.02 3.29 -8.37
CA VAL A 149 2.88 2.24 -7.33
C VAL A 149 3.34 0.87 -7.83
N ILE A 150 2.94 0.46 -9.04
CA ILE A 150 3.17 -0.90 -9.56
C ILE A 150 4.48 -1.01 -10.33
N GLY A 151 4.83 -0.01 -11.13
CA GLY A 151 6.06 0.03 -11.95
C GLY A 151 7.37 -0.30 -11.21
N PRO A 152 7.69 0.31 -10.06
CA PRO A 152 8.95 0.03 -9.36
C PRO A 152 9.00 -1.38 -8.77
N ALA A 153 7.84 -1.97 -8.47
CA ALA A 153 7.76 -3.32 -7.94
C ALA A 153 8.07 -4.36 -9.02
N LEU A 154 7.51 -4.18 -10.23
CA LEU A 154 7.79 -5.01 -11.40
C LEU A 154 9.25 -4.88 -11.90
N LEU A 155 9.89 -3.73 -11.69
CA LEU A 155 11.28 -3.45 -12.08
C LEU A 155 12.32 -3.70 -10.95
N SER A 156 11.89 -4.23 -9.80
CA SER A 156 12.77 -4.54 -8.67
C SER A 156 13.71 -5.72 -8.98
N GLY A 157 14.93 -5.71 -8.43
CA GLY A 157 15.83 -6.87 -8.47
C GLY A 157 15.36 -8.04 -7.60
N TYR A 158 14.40 -7.83 -6.70
CA TYR A 158 13.94 -8.85 -5.76
C TYR A 158 12.70 -9.57 -6.30
N ARG A 159 12.83 -10.86 -6.64
CA ARG A 159 11.72 -11.71 -7.15
C ARG A 159 10.45 -11.69 -6.27
N SER A 160 10.59 -11.45 -4.96
CA SER A 160 9.46 -11.28 -4.02
C SER A 160 8.77 -9.92 -4.10
N ILE A 161 9.48 -8.86 -4.46
CA ILE A 161 8.90 -7.54 -4.74
C ILE A 161 8.25 -7.54 -6.13
N VAL A 162 8.84 -8.24 -7.11
CA VAL A 162 8.20 -8.49 -8.41
C VAL A 162 6.88 -9.27 -8.24
N ALA A 163 6.86 -10.29 -7.37
CA ALA A 163 5.63 -11.01 -7.04
C ALA A 163 4.57 -10.10 -6.34
N PHE A 164 5.00 -9.18 -5.47
CA PHE A 164 4.13 -8.14 -4.91
C PHE A 164 3.57 -7.23 -6.01
N GLY A 165 4.42 -6.75 -6.94
CA GLY A 165 4.00 -5.92 -8.07
C GLY A 165 3.03 -6.64 -9.01
N PHE A 166 3.27 -7.91 -9.30
CA PHE A 166 2.37 -8.73 -10.13
C PHE A 166 1.03 -9.00 -9.42
N ALA A 167 1.04 -9.27 -8.12
CA ALA A 167 -0.19 -9.36 -7.32
C ALA A 167 -0.98 -8.03 -7.35
N ASN A 168 -0.29 -6.89 -7.29
CA ASN A 168 -0.94 -5.58 -7.44
C ASN A 168 -1.56 -5.40 -8.84
N LEU A 169 -0.84 -5.77 -9.90
CA LEU A 169 -1.32 -5.66 -11.28
C LEU A 169 -2.53 -6.58 -11.55
N VAL A 170 -2.48 -7.83 -11.10
CA VAL A 170 -3.61 -8.77 -11.20
C VAL A 170 -4.81 -8.26 -10.41
N GLY A 171 -4.59 -7.69 -9.22
CA GLY A 171 -5.67 -7.11 -8.43
C GLY A 171 -6.33 -5.91 -9.09
N LEU A 172 -5.54 -5.00 -9.66
CA LEU A 172 -6.03 -3.86 -10.45
C LEU A 172 -6.84 -4.30 -11.67
N ILE A 173 -6.36 -5.30 -12.42
CA ILE A 173 -7.07 -5.85 -13.59
C ILE A 173 -8.37 -6.55 -13.17
N ALA A 174 -8.34 -7.34 -12.09
CA ALA A 174 -9.55 -7.97 -11.55
C ALA A 174 -10.59 -6.92 -11.11
N VAL A 175 -10.16 -5.85 -10.44
CA VAL A 175 -11.02 -4.71 -10.08
C VAL A 175 -11.61 -4.01 -11.32
N GLY A 176 -10.82 -3.80 -12.37
CA GLY A 176 -11.27 -3.16 -13.61
C GLY A 176 -12.23 -4.02 -14.46
N LEU A 177 -12.27 -5.34 -14.24
CA LEU A 177 -13.15 -6.27 -14.96
C LEU A 177 -14.40 -6.68 -14.15
N LEU A 178 -14.27 -6.85 -12.83
CA LEU A 178 -15.33 -7.34 -11.93
C LEU A 178 -16.17 -6.20 -11.35
N TYR A 179 -16.67 -5.32 -12.22
CA TYR A 179 -17.33 -4.07 -11.83
C TYR A 179 -18.49 -4.27 -10.83
N PHE A 180 -18.53 -3.38 -9.84
CA PHE A 180 -19.55 -3.16 -8.80
C PHE A 180 -19.72 -4.14 -7.61
N GLU A 181 -19.86 -5.46 -7.76
CA GLU A 181 -20.40 -6.27 -6.62
C GLU A 181 -19.39 -6.88 -5.62
N ALA A 182 -18.10 -7.03 -5.97
CA ALA A 182 -17.12 -7.77 -5.13
C ALA A 182 -15.97 -6.92 -4.55
N PHE A 183 -15.93 -5.62 -4.86
CA PHE A 183 -14.78 -4.72 -4.71
C PHE A 183 -14.12 -4.76 -3.30
N ALA A 184 -14.90 -4.55 -2.23
CA ALA A 184 -14.38 -4.49 -0.86
C ALA A 184 -13.87 -5.86 -0.37
N SER A 185 -14.60 -6.96 -0.63
CA SER A 185 -14.12 -8.32 -0.29
C SER A 185 -12.79 -8.64 -0.97
N PHE A 186 -12.62 -8.22 -2.23
CA PHE A 186 -11.37 -8.41 -2.94
C PHE A 186 -10.23 -7.60 -2.31
N TRP A 187 -10.47 -6.32 -1.97
CA TRP A 187 -9.47 -5.45 -1.31
C TRP A 187 -9.03 -6.00 0.06
N CYS A 188 -9.94 -6.54 0.88
CA CYS A 188 -9.62 -7.19 2.15
C CYS A 188 -8.65 -8.38 1.99
N ILE A 189 -8.97 -9.30 1.07
CA ILE A 189 -8.13 -10.47 0.78
C ILE A 189 -6.77 -10.03 0.22
N TYR A 190 -6.78 -9.05 -0.68
CA TYR A 190 -5.60 -8.46 -1.30
C TYR A 190 -4.67 -7.80 -0.27
N ALA A 191 -5.19 -6.98 0.66
CA ALA A 191 -4.41 -6.38 1.74
C ALA A 191 -3.76 -7.42 2.64
N ALA A 192 -4.44 -8.54 2.93
CA ALA A 192 -3.87 -9.68 3.65
C ALA A 192 -2.75 -10.37 2.85
N VAL A 193 -2.97 -10.68 1.57
CA VAL A 193 -1.97 -11.29 0.68
C VAL A 193 -0.72 -10.41 0.55
N LEU A 194 -0.88 -9.12 0.26
CA LEU A 194 0.24 -8.18 0.16
C LEU A 194 1.00 -8.06 1.47
N SER A 195 0.31 -8.05 2.61
CA SER A 195 0.95 -8.00 3.93
C SER A 195 1.74 -9.26 4.27
N VAL A 196 1.25 -10.44 3.87
CA VAL A 196 1.99 -11.70 3.99
C VAL A 196 3.21 -11.70 3.08
N LEU A 197 3.11 -11.19 1.84
CA LEU A 197 4.27 -11.04 0.95
C LEU A 197 5.34 -10.10 1.53
N VAL A 198 4.94 -8.98 2.16
CA VAL A 198 5.85 -8.08 2.89
C VAL A 198 6.55 -8.82 4.04
N LEU A 199 5.80 -9.54 4.88
CA LEU A 199 6.38 -10.30 6.00
C LEU A 199 7.35 -11.40 5.50
N VAL A 200 7.01 -12.11 4.42
CA VAL A 200 7.87 -13.14 3.81
C VAL A 200 9.13 -12.51 3.20
N HIS A 201 9.03 -11.35 2.55
CA HIS A 201 10.21 -10.61 2.07
C HIS A 201 11.11 -10.22 3.24
N MET A 202 10.56 -9.60 4.30
CA MET A 202 11.31 -9.17 5.47
C MET A 202 12.00 -10.35 6.19
N ARG A 203 11.31 -11.49 6.38
CA ARG A 203 11.88 -12.72 6.96
C ARG A 203 12.96 -13.36 6.10
N ARG A 204 12.90 -13.23 4.78
CA ARG A 204 13.99 -13.64 3.87
C ARG A 204 15.16 -12.65 3.98
N ARG A 205 14.90 -11.34 4.01
CA ARG A 205 15.92 -10.28 4.11
C ARG A 205 16.71 -10.32 5.41
N ARG A 206 16.07 -10.70 6.54
CA ARG A 206 16.75 -10.91 7.84
C ARG A 206 17.77 -12.07 7.83
N ARG A 207 17.71 -12.99 6.85
CA ARG A 207 18.67 -14.10 6.70
C ARG A 207 19.90 -13.75 5.84
N LEU A 208 19.95 -12.56 5.24
CA LEU A 208 21.08 -12.12 4.43
C LEU A 208 22.21 -11.56 5.33
N PRO A 209 23.49 -11.80 4.99
CA PRO A 209 24.62 -11.15 5.68
C PRO A 209 24.52 -9.63 5.61
N ASP A 210 24.90 -8.94 6.69
CA ASP A 210 24.70 -7.49 6.79
C ASP A 210 25.42 -6.70 5.69
N GLU A 211 26.60 -7.13 5.21
CA GLU A 211 27.24 -6.50 4.04
C GLU A 211 26.33 -6.45 2.80
N HIS A 212 25.57 -7.52 2.54
CA HIS A 212 24.60 -7.59 1.44
C HIS A 212 23.39 -6.69 1.71
N ARG A 213 23.01 -6.52 2.98
CA ARG A 213 21.93 -5.62 3.45
C ARG A 213 22.30 -4.14 3.30
N PHE A 214 23.57 -3.79 3.55
CA PHE A 214 24.11 -2.43 3.47
C PHE A 214 24.49 -2.03 2.03
N ARG A 215 25.26 -2.87 1.32
CA ARG A 215 25.76 -2.58 -0.06
C ARG A 215 24.75 -2.96 -1.15
N GLY A 216 23.97 -4.03 -0.95
CA GLY A 216 23.05 -4.58 -1.94
C GLY A 216 23.75 -5.54 -2.92
N GLY A 217 24.31 -6.64 -2.41
CA GLY A 217 24.88 -7.69 -3.26
C GLY A 217 23.80 -8.53 -3.97
N ASP A 218 24.08 -8.99 -5.19
CA ASP A 218 23.18 -9.82 -5.98
C ASP A 218 22.87 -11.16 -5.28
N LEU A 219 21.59 -11.45 -5.10
CA LEU A 219 21.13 -12.71 -4.48
C LEU A 219 21.55 -13.94 -5.28
N ASP A 220 21.51 -13.85 -6.61
CA ASP A 220 21.78 -14.98 -7.50
C ASP A 220 23.29 -15.31 -7.62
N ARG A 221 24.19 -14.57 -6.94
CA ARG A 221 25.62 -14.89 -6.78
C ARG A 221 26.00 -15.47 -5.42
N ALA A 222 25.13 -15.38 -4.41
CA ALA A 222 25.37 -15.99 -3.11
C ALA A 222 25.02 -17.50 -3.12
N ALA A 223 24.05 -17.90 -3.95
CA ALA A 223 23.57 -19.27 -4.06
C ALA A 223 24.40 -20.18 -5.00
N SER A 224 25.46 -19.66 -5.63
CA SER A 224 26.39 -20.41 -6.48
C SER A 224 27.68 -20.85 -5.78
N ASN A 225 27.87 -20.42 -4.52
CA ASN A 225 29.12 -20.56 -3.76
C ASN A 225 28.91 -21.32 -2.43
N VAL A 226 27.87 -22.15 -2.36
CA VAL A 226 27.50 -23.04 -1.24
C VAL A 226 27.04 -24.38 -1.82
#